data_AF-A0A370F310-F1
#
_entry.id   AF-A0A370F310-F1
#
_cell.length_a   1.000
_cell.length_b   1.000
_cell.length_c   1.000
_cell.angle_alpha   90.00
_cell.angle_beta   90.00
_cell.angle_gamma   90.00
#
_symmetry.space_group_name_H-M   'P 1'
#
loop_
_entity.id
_entity.type
_entity.pdbx_description
1 polymer ?
#
loop_
_entity_poly.entity_id
_entity_poly.type
_entity_poly.pdbx_seq_one_letter_code
_entity_poly.pdbx_strand_id
1 'polypeptide(L)' 'MTLAHEVLKQTPACSVEEAIQFATAGVRLAGGTVTEANKAAARRVLNGTSTAEEELAALRRKLLS' A
#
# COMPACT_ATOMS: atom_id res chain seq x y z
N MET A 1 16.83 -27.29 20.20
CA MET A 1 15.91 -27.35 19.05
C MET A 1 15.38 -25.94 18.82
N THR A 2 15.79 -25.28 17.74
CA THR A 2 15.30 -23.96 17.38
C THR A 2 14.01 -24.12 16.59
N LEU A 3 12.89 -23.67 17.15
CA LEU A 3 11.62 -23.59 16.44
C LEU A 3 11.80 -22.54 15.33
N ALA A 4 11.79 -22.98 14.08
CA ALA A 4 11.65 -22.09 12.95
C ALA A 4 10.33 -21.33 13.14
N HIS A 5 10.39 -19.99 13.22
CA HIS A 5 9.18 -19.17 13.22
C HIS A 5 8.52 -19.36 11.86
N GLU A 6 7.47 -20.16 11.83
CA GLU A 6 6.55 -20.20 10.70
C GLU A 6 5.95 -18.81 10.58
N VAL A 7 6.50 -18.01 9.67
CA VAL A 7 5.84 -16.80 9.18
C VAL A 7 4.62 -17.31 8.44
N LEU A 8 3.52 -17.49 9.16
CA LEU A 8 2.20 -17.67 8.58
C LEU A 8 2.05 -16.51 7.60
N LYS A 9 2.19 -16.80 6.30
CA LYS A 9 1.73 -15.93 5.23
C LYS A 9 0.26 -15.70 5.54
N GLN A 10 -0.04 -14.63 6.25
CA GLN A 10 -1.41 -14.19 6.45
C GLN A 10 -1.95 -13.99 5.05
N THR A 11 -2.80 -14.90 4.61
CA THR A 11 -3.71 -14.66 3.51
C THR A 11 -4.36 -13.32 3.82
N PRO A 12 -4.20 -12.30 2.97
CA PRO A 12 -4.77 -11.01 3.29
C PRO A 12 -6.26 -11.24 3.45
N ALA A 13 -6.78 -10.90 4.64
CA ALA A 13 -8.18 -11.12 4.97
C ALA A 13 -9.14 -10.33 4.06
N CYS A 14 -8.59 -9.43 3.23
CA CYS A 14 -9.28 -8.79 2.13
C CYS A 14 -8.42 -8.79 0.84
N SER A 15 -9.08 -8.71 -0.31
CA SER A 15 -8.44 -8.56 -1.61
C SER A 15 -7.64 -7.26 -1.72
N VAL A 16 -6.70 -7.19 -2.66
CA VAL A 16 -5.93 -5.96 -2.98
C VAL A 16 -6.87 -4.78 -3.22
N GLU A 17 -8.02 -5.03 -3.85
CA GLU A 17 -9.02 -4.01 -4.15
C GLU A 17 -9.75 -3.52 -2.90
N GLU A 18 -10.15 -4.43 -2.03
CA GLU A 18 -10.76 -4.06 -0.75
C GLU A 18 -9.78 -3.29 0.13
N ALA A 19 -8.50 -3.66 0.15
CA ALA A 19 -7.46 -2.93 0.87
C ALA A 19 -7.30 -1.50 0.33
N ILE A 20 -7.26 -1.32 -1.00
CA ILE A 20 -7.18 0.00 -1.63
C ILE A 20 -8.45 0.82 -1.37
N GLN A 21 -9.63 0.20 -1.40
CA GLN A 21 -10.88 0.88 -1.08
C GLN A 21 -10.91 1.37 0.37
N PHE A 22 -10.50 0.52 1.32
CA PHE A 22 -10.41 0.87 2.73
C PHE A 22 -9.43 2.02 2.96
N ALA A 23 -8.22 1.94 2.40
CA ALA A 23 -7.24 3.02 2.46
C ALA A 23 -7.77 4.32 1.84
N THR A 24 -8.51 4.22 0.72
CA THR A 24 -9.13 5.38 0.07
C THR A 24 -10.18 6.04 0.96
N ALA A 25 -11.01 5.25 1.64
CA ALA A 25 -11.96 5.76 2.62
C ALA A 25 -11.25 6.48 3.77
N GLY A 26 -10.17 5.90 4.30
CA GLY A 26 -9.36 6.52 5.35
C GLY A 26 -8.78 7.88 4.95
N VAL A 27 -8.22 7.99 3.74
CA VAL A 27 -7.69 9.27 3.23
C VAL A 27 -8.80 10.30 3.07
N ARG A 28 -9.98 9.90 2.57
CA ARG A 28 -11.14 10.80 2.43
C ARG A 28 -11.67 11.28 3.78
N LEU A 29 -11.71 10.41 4.79
CA LEU A 29 -12.10 10.77 6.16
C LEU A 29 -11.17 11.82 6.76
N ALA A 30 -9.88 11.77 6.42
CA ALA A 30 -8.91 12.79 6.81
C ALA A 30 -9.00 14.09 5.98
N GLY A 31 -9.97 14.23 5.08
CA GLY A 31 -10.12 15.37 4.18
C GLY A 31 -9.17 15.34 2.97
N GLY A 32 -8.46 14.24 2.76
CA GLY A 32 -7.53 14.06 1.65
C GLY A 32 -8.21 13.59 0.36
N THR A 33 -7.50 13.71 -0.75
CA THR A 33 -7.93 13.21 -2.06
C THR A 33 -7.01 12.08 -2.53
N VAL A 34 -7.60 11.02 -3.08
CA VAL A 34 -6.88 9.89 -3.67
C VAL A 34 -7.00 9.96 -5.19
N THR A 35 -5.86 10.05 -5.86
CA THR A 35 -5.79 10.00 -7.33
C THR A 35 -5.64 8.56 -7.84
N GLU A 36 -5.87 8.33 -9.12
CA GLU A 36 -5.60 7.02 -9.75
C GLU A 36 -4.11 6.64 -9.67
N ALA A 37 -3.20 7.62 -9.66
CA ALA A 37 -1.78 7.37 -9.44
C ALA A 37 -1.50 6.80 -8.05
N ASN A 38 -2.20 7.30 -7.01
CA ASN A 38 -2.08 6.79 -5.65
C ASN A 38 -2.58 5.34 -5.54
N LYS A 39 -3.68 5.00 -6.22
CA LYS A 39 -4.21 3.63 -6.27
C LYS A 39 -3.26 2.69 -7.01
N ALA A 40 -2.67 3.14 -8.11
CA ALA A 40 -1.69 2.36 -8.86
C ALA A 40 -0.42 2.08 -8.04
N ALA A 41 0.06 3.07 -7.28
CA ALA A 41 1.16 2.90 -6.34
C ALA A 41 0.81 1.89 -5.24
N ALA A 42 -0.35 2.03 -4.60
CA ALA A 42 -0.82 1.08 -3.59
C ALA A 42 -0.92 -0.36 -4.12
N ARG A 43 -1.39 -0.53 -5.37
CA ARG A 43 -1.44 -1.83 -6.03
C ARG A 43 -0.06 -2.45 -6.24
N ARG A 44 0.95 -1.66 -6.65
CA ARG A 44 2.33 -2.14 -6.79
C ARG A 44 2.91 -2.60 -5.46
N VAL A 45 2.64 -1.87 -4.38
CA VAL A 45 3.06 -2.25 -3.02
C VAL A 45 2.38 -3.55 -2.57
N LEU A 46 1.07 -3.63 -2.72
CA LEU A 46 0.29 -4.81 -2.29
C LEU A 46 0.60 -6.07 -3.12
N ASN A 47 0.98 -5.91 -4.39
CA ASN A 47 1.44 -7.01 -5.24
C ASN A 47 2.93 -7.34 -5.06
N GLY A 48 3.64 -6.63 -4.18
CA GLY A 48 5.08 -6.84 -3.94
C GLY A 48 5.99 -6.42 -5.10
N THR A 49 5.50 -5.61 -6.04
CA THR A 49 6.27 -5.11 -7.19
C THR A 49 7.15 -3.92 -6.84
N SER A 50 6.85 -3.24 -5.73
CA SER A 50 7.64 -2.14 -5.17
C SER A 50 7.39 -2.07 -3.66
N THR A 51 8.25 -1.38 -2.92
CA THR A 51 8.05 -1.14 -1.48
C THR A 51 7.30 0.17 -1.24
N ALA A 52 6.72 0.31 -0.03
CA ALA A 52 6.06 1.55 0.35
C ALA A 52 7.04 2.73 0.36
N GLU A 53 8.28 2.50 0.77
CA GLU A 53 9.36 3.48 0.83
C GLU A 53 9.74 3.99 -0.56
N GLU A 54 9.82 3.10 -1.55
CA GLU A 54 10.12 3.45 -2.95
C GLU A 54 9.05 4.35 -3.56
N GLU A 55 7.77 3.99 -3.40
CA GLU A 55 6.64 4.77 -3.90
C GLU A 55 6.52 6.11 -3.17
N LEU A 56 6.76 6.16 -1.85
CA LEU A 56 6.76 7.40 -1.08
C LEU A 56 7.90 8.33 -1.52
N ALA A 57 9.10 7.79 -1.79
CA ALA A 57 10.23 8.55 -2.31
C ALA A 57 9.98 9.08 -3.72
N ALA A 58 9.30 8.31 -4.58
CA ALA A 58 8.87 8.76 -5.90
C ALA A 58 7.84 9.90 -5.79
N LEU A 59 6.86 9.78 -4.89
CA LEU A 59 5.87 10.83 -4.64
C LEU A 59 6.53 12.12 -4.14
N ARG A 60 7.47 12.03 -3.18
CA ARG A 60 8.21 13.19 -2.67
C ARG A 60 9.02 13.89 -3.76
N ARG A 61 9.69 13.13 -4.62
CA ARG A 61 10.43 13.70 -5.77
C ARG A 61 9.51 14.47 -6.71
N LYS A 62 8.31 13.97 -6.97
CA LYS A 62 7.31 14.63 -7.83
C LYS A 62 6.73 15.92 -7.21
N LEU A 63 6.66 16.01 -5.88
CA LEU A 63 6.18 17.22 -5.19
C LEU A 63 7.24 18.32 -5.12
N LEU A 64 8.52 17.96 -5.25
CA LEU A 64 9.66 18.88 -5.20
C LEU A 64 10.16 19.31 -6.59
N SER A 65 9.56 18.79 -7.66
CA SER A 65 9.82 19.16 -9.06
C SER A 65 8.82 20.20 -9.55
#